data_AF-A0A815VEZ4-F1
#
_entry.id   AF-A0A815VEZ4-F1
#
_cell.length_a   1.000
_cell.length_b   1.000
_cell.length_c   1.000
_cell.angle_alpha   90.00
_cell.angle_beta   90.00
_cell.angle_gamma   90.00
#
_symmetry.space_group_name_H-M   'P 1'
#
loop_
_entity.id
_entity.type
_entity.pdbx_description
1 polymer ?
#
loop_
_entity_poly.entity_id
_entity_poly.type
_entity_poly.pdbx_seq_one_letter_code
_entity_poly.pdbx_strand_id
1 'polypeptide(L)'
;MLLDNVTVTSLPYPDTRPSSEYVSSSRPTISPATTNVVNDNLIDEEIIEYKIRVLTMQDIICQRIILAFPQRIEYQLVRKQFSQLDLQSSMLSSTSLEKLDYLMAHHPETERRQNDLINKRKIYDETIKELQNLEQHQTNTNTA
;
A
#
# COMPACT_ATOMS: atom_id res chain seq x y z
N MET A 1 31.61 -16.88 12.20
CA MET A 1 31.06 -15.96 13.22
C MET A 1 32.08 -14.86 13.44
N LEU A 2 31.87 -13.72 12.78
CA LEU A 2 32.68 -12.51 12.91
C LEU A 2 31.66 -11.37 13.05
N LEU A 3 31.64 -10.77 14.24
CA LEU A 3 30.85 -9.59 14.56
C LEU A 3 31.71 -8.37 14.22
N ASP A 4 31.42 -7.72 13.10
CA ASP A 4 31.99 -6.41 12.80
C ASP A 4 31.10 -5.32 13.40
N ASN A 5 31.66 -4.65 14.40
CA ASN A 5 31.13 -3.48 15.08
C ASN A 5 30.91 -2.33 14.07
N VAL A 6 29.66 -2.08 13.69
CA VAL A 6 29.30 -0.85 12.98
C VAL A 6 29.28 0.29 13.99
N THR A 7 30.33 1.11 13.94
CA THR A 7 30.41 2.35 14.71
C THR A 7 29.51 3.38 14.00
N VAL A 8 28.36 3.70 14.59
CA VAL A 8 27.47 4.74 14.06
C VAL A 8 28.02 6.10 14.47
N THR A 9 28.83 6.70 13.60
CA THR A 9 29.28 8.08 13.75
C THR A 9 28.08 9.00 13.47
N SER A 10 27.43 9.48 14.52
CA SER A 10 26.35 10.47 14.40
C SER A 10 26.93 11.81 13.91
N LEU A 11 26.66 12.17 12.66
CA LEU A 11 26.88 13.55 12.18
C LEU A 11 25.93 14.50 12.93
N PRO A 12 26.41 15.63 13.48
CA PRO A 12 25.53 16.64 14.03
C PRO A 12 24.88 17.43 12.89
N TYR A 13 23.55 17.45 12.87
CA TYR A 13 22.77 18.37 12.04
C TYR A 13 23.10 19.83 12.43
N PRO A 14 23.20 20.78 11.49
CA PRO A 14 23.46 22.18 11.82
C PRO A 14 22.21 22.80 12.48
N ASP A 15 22.39 23.26 13.72
CA ASP A 15 21.41 24.00 14.52
C ASP A 15 21.20 25.39 13.88
N THR A 16 20.02 25.63 13.29
CA THR A 16 19.67 26.90 12.61
C THR A 16 19.13 27.96 13.57
N ARG A 17 19.51 27.91 14.86
CA ARG A 17 19.16 28.96 15.82
C ARG A 17 19.98 30.23 15.52
N PRO A 18 19.35 31.40 15.40
CA PRO A 18 20.08 32.64 15.26
C PRO A 18 20.96 32.85 16.51
N SER A 19 22.26 33.05 16.29
CA SER A 19 23.20 33.41 17.35
C SER A 19 22.86 34.82 17.84
N SER A 20 22.53 34.94 19.13
CA SER A 20 22.30 36.23 19.79
C SER A 20 23.62 37.00 19.88
N GLU A 21 23.90 37.82 18.88
CA GLU A 21 24.98 38.81 18.94
C GLU A 21 24.65 39.86 20.00
N TYR A 22 25.60 40.06 20.90
CA TYR A 22 25.67 41.16 21.84
C TYR A 22 25.48 42.49 21.10
N VAL A 23 24.42 43.24 21.43
CA VAL A 23 24.33 44.67 21.08
C VAL A 23 24.33 45.48 22.37
N SER A 24 25.39 46.28 22.48
CA SER A 24 25.73 47.16 23.59
C SER A 24 24.58 48.07 24.02
N SER A 25 24.44 48.17 25.34
CA SER A 25 23.57 49.13 26.03
C SER A 25 23.93 50.57 25.69
N SER A 26 22.97 51.30 25.11
CA SER A 26 22.93 52.76 25.16
C SER A 26 21.56 53.20 25.66
N ARG A 27 21.58 53.72 26.89
CA ARG A 27 20.47 54.23 27.70
C ARG A 27 19.68 55.34 26.98
N PRO A 28 18.35 55.23 26.83
CA PRO A 28 17.50 56.37 26.52
C PRO A 28 17.18 57.15 27.81
N THR A 29 17.44 58.45 27.76
CA THR A 29 17.05 59.46 28.75
C THR A 29 15.53 59.44 28.96
N ILE A 30 15.08 59.27 30.20
CA ILE A 30 13.67 59.28 30.60
C ILE A 30 13.16 60.72 30.53
N SER A 31 12.13 60.95 29.71
CA SER A 31 11.27 62.14 29.74
C SER A 31 9.87 61.73 30.23
N PRO A 32 9.06 62.63 30.80
CA PRO A 32 8.04 62.29 31.79
C PRO A 32 6.91 61.45 31.22
N ALA A 33 6.44 60.51 32.04
CA ALA A 33 5.32 59.65 31.76
C ALA A 33 4.05 60.44 31.44
N THR A 34 3.53 60.27 30.23
CA THR A 34 2.09 60.27 30.00
C THR A 34 1.58 58.90 30.41
N THR A 35 1.00 58.81 31.61
CA THR A 35 0.24 57.65 32.05
C THR A 35 -1.03 57.58 31.18
N ASN A 36 -0.92 56.99 30.00
CA ASN A 36 -2.07 56.40 29.38
C ASN A 36 -2.49 55.27 30.31
N VAL A 37 -3.61 55.44 31.00
CA VAL A 37 -4.33 54.31 31.57
C VAL A 37 -4.78 53.49 30.38
N VAL A 38 -3.90 52.59 29.92
CA VAL A 38 -4.22 51.57 28.95
C VAL A 38 -5.28 50.71 29.63
N ASN A 39 -6.47 50.70 29.06
CA ASN A 39 -7.59 49.95 29.58
C ASN A 39 -7.29 48.46 29.34
N ASP A 40 -6.61 47.81 30.28
CA ASP A 40 -6.18 46.41 30.18
C ASP A 40 -7.35 45.47 29.82
N ASN A 41 -8.57 45.82 30.26
CA ASN A 41 -9.80 45.11 29.91
C ASN A 41 -10.11 45.11 28.39
N LEU A 42 -9.74 46.17 27.67
CA LEU A 42 -9.96 46.27 26.21
C LEU A 42 -8.96 45.37 25.44
N ILE A 43 -7.73 45.27 25.95
CA ILE A 43 -6.69 44.41 25.37
C ILE A 43 -7.05 42.93 25.59
N ASP A 44 -7.57 42.58 26.77
CA ASP A 44 -8.02 41.22 27.07
C ASP A 44 -9.21 40.79 26.20
N GLU A 45 -10.15 41.69 25.89
CA GLU A 45 -11.25 41.41 24.96
C GLU A 45 -10.77 41.16 23.53
N GLU A 46 -9.84 41.97 23.02
CA GLU A 46 -9.25 41.76 21.68
C GLU A 46 -8.48 40.44 21.60
N ILE A 47 -7.76 40.07 22.65
CA ILE A 47 -7.04 38.78 22.73
C ILE A 47 -8.03 37.61 22.71
N ILE A 48 -9.14 37.72 23.44
CA ILE A 48 -10.20 36.69 23.46
C ILE A 48 -10.83 36.57 22.07
N GLU A 49 -11.18 37.68 21.42
CA GLU A 49 -11.78 37.66 20.08
C GLU A 49 -10.82 37.03 19.05
N TYR A 50 -9.55 37.41 19.10
CA TYR A 50 -8.53 36.83 18.24
C TYR A 50 -8.39 35.32 18.46
N LYS A 51 -8.40 34.87 19.72
CA LYS A 51 -8.32 33.45 20.07
C LYS A 51 -9.53 32.67 19.56
N ILE A 52 -10.74 33.23 19.68
CA ILE A 52 -11.95 32.64 19.12
C ILE A 52 -11.80 32.49 17.59
N ARG A 53 -11.35 33.53 16.90
CA ARG A 53 -11.17 33.52 15.44
C ARG A 53 -10.18 32.45 14.98
N VAL A 54 -9.05 32.30 15.69
CA VAL A 54 -8.06 31.25 15.42
C VAL A 54 -8.66 29.86 15.63
N LEU A 55 -9.38 29.64 16.73
CA LEU A 55 -10.03 28.36 17.01
C LEU A 55 -11.09 28.00 15.97
N THR A 56 -11.89 28.97 15.52
CA THR A 56 -12.87 28.74 14.45
C THR A 56 -12.20 28.37 13.13
N MET A 57 -11.12 29.05 12.75
CA MET A 57 -10.36 28.70 11.54
C MET A 57 -9.73 27.31 11.65
N GLN A 58 -9.20 26.97 12.83
CA GLN A 58 -8.66 25.64 13.09
C GLN A 58 -9.75 24.56 12.94
N ASP A 59 -10.94 24.78 13.48
CA ASP A 59 -12.05 23.82 13.35
C ASP A 59 -12.46 23.61 11.88
N ILE A 60 -12.58 24.69 11.10
CA ILE A 60 -12.88 24.62 9.65
C ILE A 60 -11.81 23.81 8.91
N ILE A 61 -10.52 24.02 9.23
CA ILE A 61 -9.43 23.28 8.61
C ILE A 61 -9.48 21.79 9.01
N CYS A 62 -9.71 21.50 10.28
CA CYS A 62 -9.83 20.13 10.78
C CYS A 62 -10.99 19.39 10.09
N GLN A 63 -12.17 20.01 9.98
CA GLN A 63 -13.31 19.44 9.27
C GLN A 63 -12.99 19.14 7.80
N ARG A 64 -12.29 20.06 7.11
CA ARG A 64 -11.86 19.84 5.72
C ARG A 64 -10.88 18.68 5.59
N ILE A 65 -9.92 18.55 6.51
CA ILE A 65 -8.96 17.44 6.52
C ILE A 65 -9.68 16.11 6.75
N ILE A 66 -10.59 16.05 7.74
CA ILE A 66 -11.36 14.84 8.05
C ILE A 66 -12.16 14.36 6.83
N LEU A 67 -12.67 15.26 6.01
CA LEU A 67 -13.42 14.91 4.79
C LEU A 67 -12.51 14.56 3.61
N ALA A 68 -11.45 15.33 3.37
CA ALA A 68 -10.59 15.18 2.19
C ALA A 68 -9.57 14.03 2.33
N PHE A 69 -9.10 13.75 3.55
CA PHE A 69 -8.04 12.77 3.78
C PHE A 69 -8.47 11.33 3.48
N PRO A 70 -9.64 10.84 3.94
CA PRO A 70 -10.13 9.52 3.59
C PRO A 70 -10.34 9.34 2.08
N GLN A 71 -10.90 10.36 1.41
CA GLN A 71 -11.11 10.33 -0.05
C GLN A 71 -9.78 10.22 -0.81
N ARG A 72 -8.75 10.92 -0.34
CA ARG A 72 -7.41 10.84 -0.93
C ARG A 72 -6.76 9.47 -0.73
N ILE A 73 -6.94 8.85 0.44
CA ILE A 73 -6.49 7.48 0.70
C ILE A 73 -7.22 6.49 -0.21
N GLU A 74 -8.55 6.57 -0.30
CA GLU A 74 -9.34 5.69 -1.16
C GLU A 74 -8.87 5.78 -2.63
N TYR A 75 -8.66 6.99 -3.14
CA TYR A 75 -8.19 7.17 -4.51
C TYR A 75 -6.78 6.59 -4.73
N GLN A 76 -5.83 6.91 -3.85
CA GLN A 76 -4.42 6.52 -4.03
C GLN A 76 -4.15 5.04 -3.73
N LEU A 77 -4.82 4.47 -2.73
CA LEU A 77 -4.59 3.11 -2.29
C LEU A 77 -5.55 2.15 -2.99
N VAL A 78 -6.85 2.44 -2.99
CA VAL A 78 -7.85 1.52 -3.52
C VAL A 78 -7.96 1.69 -5.03
N ARG A 79 -8.28 2.88 -5.53
CA ARG A 79 -8.58 3.04 -6.97
C ARG A 79 -7.34 2.98 -7.86
N LYS A 80 -6.18 3.41 -7.37
CA LYS A 80 -4.93 3.38 -8.14
C LYS A 80 -4.18 2.05 -8.07
N GLN A 81 -4.16 1.36 -6.92
CA GLN A 81 -3.52 0.03 -6.85
C GLN A 81 -4.44 -1.09 -7.37
N PHE A 82 -5.76 -0.94 -7.24
CA PHE A 82 -6.75 -1.87 -7.78
C PHE A 82 -7.42 -1.34 -9.04
N SER A 83 -6.84 -0.31 -9.67
CA SER A 83 -7.13 0.02 -11.06
C SER A 83 -6.97 -1.29 -11.85
N GLN A 84 -8.08 -1.79 -12.40
CA GLN A 84 -8.14 -3.09 -13.04
C GLN A 84 -7.08 -3.23 -14.14
N LEU A 85 -6.69 -2.10 -14.74
CA LEU A 85 -5.63 -1.98 -15.74
C LEU A 85 -4.21 -2.10 -15.14
N ASP A 86 -3.91 -1.46 -14.01
CA ASP A 86 -2.57 -1.49 -13.41
C ASP A 86 -2.28 -2.85 -12.75
N LEU A 87 -3.28 -3.45 -12.10
CA LEU A 87 -3.12 -4.77 -11.50
C LEU A 87 -2.95 -5.86 -12.57
N GLN A 88 -3.77 -5.85 -13.63
CA GLN A 88 -3.66 -6.83 -14.72
C GLN A 88 -2.37 -6.66 -15.51
N SER A 89 -1.97 -5.43 -15.83
CA SER A 89 -0.71 -5.16 -16.53
C SER A 89 0.50 -5.58 -15.69
N SER A 90 0.51 -5.31 -14.39
CA SER A 90 1.58 -5.73 -13.47
C SER A 90 1.64 -7.26 -13.33
N MET A 91 0.50 -7.94 -13.18
CA MET A 91 0.46 -9.41 -13.07
C MET A 91 1.02 -10.11 -14.32
N LEU A 92 0.68 -9.61 -15.51
CA LEU A 92 1.14 -10.21 -16.77
C LEU A 92 2.60 -9.83 -17.11
N SER A 93 3.07 -8.65 -16.70
CA SER A 93 4.43 -8.19 -16.97
C SER A 93 5.47 -8.68 -15.96
N SER A 94 5.06 -9.02 -14.73
CA SER A 94 5.96 -9.47 -13.66
C SER A 94 6.30 -10.97 -13.70
N THR A 95 5.59 -11.74 -14.53
CA THR A 95 5.93 -13.13 -14.85
C THR A 95 6.86 -13.16 -16.06
N SER A 96 8.17 -13.27 -15.82
CA SER A 96 9.12 -13.63 -16.88
C SER A 96 8.85 -15.07 -17.35
N LEU A 97 9.24 -15.41 -18.58
CA LEU A 97 9.05 -16.74 -19.15
C LEU A 97 9.67 -17.85 -18.26
N GLU A 98 10.84 -17.59 -17.67
CA GLU A 98 11.49 -18.51 -16.73
C GLU A 98 10.70 -18.72 -15.42
N LYS A 99 9.99 -17.69 -14.95
CA LYS A 99 9.16 -17.78 -13.75
C LYS A 99 7.81 -18.44 -14.04
N LEU A 100 7.35 -18.38 -15.29
CA LEU A 100 6.11 -19.02 -15.73
C LEU A 100 6.22 -20.54 -15.65
N ASP A 101 7.33 -21.13 -16.11
CA ASP A 101 7.55 -22.58 -16.02
C ASP A 101 7.55 -23.07 -14.57
N TYR A 102 8.16 -22.31 -13.66
CA TYR A 102 8.12 -22.62 -12.23
C TYR A 102 6.71 -22.48 -11.63
N LEU A 103 5.97 -21.44 -12.02
CA LEU A 103 4.60 -21.19 -11.53
C LEU A 103 3.58 -22.20 -12.09
N MET A 104 3.80 -22.66 -13.32
CA MET A 104 2.96 -23.65 -14.00
C MET A 104 3.39 -25.09 -13.73
N ALA A 105 4.55 -25.30 -13.10
CA ALA A 105 5.01 -26.63 -12.72
C ALA A 105 3.90 -27.36 -11.97
N HIS A 106 3.42 -28.46 -12.55
CA HIS A 106 2.31 -29.21 -11.99
C HIS A 106 2.71 -29.75 -10.61
N HIS A 107 1.81 -29.59 -9.64
CA HIS A 107 1.96 -30.27 -8.37
C HIS A 107 2.05 -31.78 -8.63
N PRO A 108 3.00 -32.52 -8.04
CA PRO A 108 3.25 -33.93 -8.37
C PRO A 108 2.01 -34.81 -8.18
N GLU A 109 1.11 -34.44 -7.27
CA GLU A 109 -0.17 -35.11 -7.07
C GLU A 109 -1.15 -34.95 -8.24
N THR A 110 -1.12 -33.79 -8.92
CA THR A 110 -1.95 -33.54 -10.10
C THR A 110 -1.43 -34.35 -11.28
N GLU A 111 -0.12 -34.45 -11.45
CA GLU A 111 0.52 -35.25 -12.49
C GLU A 111 0.24 -36.75 -12.30
N ARG A 112 0.34 -37.26 -11.06
CA ARG A 112 -0.04 -38.65 -10.74
C ARG A 112 -1.49 -38.94 -11.08
N ARG A 113 -2.42 -38.09 -10.64
CA ARG A 113 -3.85 -38.27 -10.94
C ARG A 113 -4.14 -38.20 -12.44
N GLN A 114 -3.45 -37.31 -13.17
CA GLN A 114 -3.59 -37.24 -14.63
C GLN A 114 -3.10 -38.52 -15.31
N ASN A 115 -1.95 -39.06 -14.89
CA ASN A 115 -1.45 -40.32 -15.40
C ASN A 115 -2.37 -41.51 -15.09
N ASP A 116 -2.95 -41.56 -13.89
CA ASP A 116 -3.95 -42.57 -13.54
C ASP A 116 -5.20 -42.49 -14.43
N LEU A 117 -5.67 -41.28 -14.73
CA LEU A 117 -6.82 -41.07 -15.63
C LEU A 117 -6.49 -41.50 -17.07
N ILE A 118 -5.29 -41.19 -17.55
CA ILE A 118 -4.81 -41.62 -18.88
C ILE A 118 -4.76 -43.15 -18.94
N ASN A 119 -4.23 -43.79 -17.89
CA ASN A 119 -4.13 -45.25 -17.84
C ASN A 119 -5.52 -45.90 -17.80
N LYS A 120 -6.43 -45.38 -16.97
CA LYS A 120 -7.82 -45.85 -16.94
C LYS A 120 -8.51 -45.70 -18.30
N ARG A 121 -8.34 -44.56 -18.98
CA ARG A 121 -8.88 -44.36 -20.33
C ARG A 121 -8.37 -45.44 -21.29
N LYS A 122 -7.07 -45.73 -21.28
CA LYS A 122 -6.47 -46.75 -22.13
C LYS A 122 -7.12 -48.12 -21.91
N ILE A 123 -7.33 -48.52 -20.65
CA ILE A 123 -7.98 -49.78 -20.29
C ILE A 123 -9.42 -49.82 -20.83
N TYR A 124 -10.18 -48.73 -20.66
CA TYR A 124 -11.54 -48.66 -21.19
C TYR A 124 -11.57 -48.75 -22.72
N ASP A 125 -10.65 -48.07 -23.42
CA ASP A 125 -10.56 -48.12 -24.88
C ASP A 125 -10.22 -49.53 -25.39
N GLU A 126 -9.33 -50.25 -24.71
CA GLU A 126 -9.01 -51.66 -25.02
C GLU A 126 -10.21 -52.58 -24.78
N THR A 127 -10.90 -52.41 -23.65
CA THR A 127 -12.10 -53.21 -23.31
C THR A 127 -13.21 -53.00 -24.35
N ILE A 128 -13.41 -51.75 -24.80
CA ILE A 128 -14.40 -51.44 -25.84
C ILE A 128 -14.05 -52.12 -27.15
N LYS A 129 -12.77 -52.11 -27.56
CA LYS A 129 -12.32 -52.82 -28.76
C LYS A 129 -12.53 -54.32 -28.66
N GLU A 130 -12.26 -54.93 -27.51
CA GLU A 130 -12.52 -56.36 -27.29
C GLU A 130 -14.01 -56.70 -27.38
N LEU A 131 -14.87 -55.87 -26.78
CA LEU A 131 -16.32 -56.03 -26.86
C LEU A 131 -16.83 -55.93 -28.31
N GLN A 132 -16.34 -54.96 -29.07
CA GLN A 132 -16.68 -54.81 -30.49
C GLN A 132 -16.22 -56.01 -31.33
N ASN A 133 -15.02 -56.53 -31.06
CA ASN A 133 -14.53 -57.73 -31.74
C ASN A 133 -15.41 -58.95 -31.42
N LEU A 134 -15.80 -59.13 -30.16
CA LEU A 134 -16.68 -60.23 -29.73
C LEU A 134 -18.06 -60.14 -30.38
N GLU A 135 -18.66 -58.94 -30.43
CA GLU A 135 -19.93 -58.71 -31.11
C GLU A 135 -19.85 -59.06 -32.61
N GLN A 136 -18.77 -58.65 -33.27
CA GLN A 136 -18.54 -58.97 -34.68
C GLN A 136 -18.40 -60.48 -34.91
N HIS A 137 -17.63 -61.17 -34.08
CA HIS A 137 -17.51 -62.64 -34.15
C HIS A 137 -18.86 -63.33 -33.96
N GLN A 138 -19.69 -62.85 -33.04
CA GLN A 138 -21.02 -63.41 -32.79
C GLN A 138 -21.99 -63.19 -33.96
N THR A 139 -21.96 -62.01 -34.60
CA THR A 139 -22.76 -61.75 -35.80
C THR A 139 -22.36 -62.64 -36.99
N ASN A 140 -21.06 -62.90 -37.16
CA ASN A 140 -20.55 -63.77 -38.22
C ASN A 140 -20.90 -65.25 -37.99
N THR A 141 -20.98 -65.71 -36.75
CA THR A 141 -21.39 -67.10 -36.43
C THR A 141 -22.89 -67.33 -36.52
N ASN A 142 -23.72 -66.29 -36.37
CA ASN A 142 -25.19 -66.41 -36.46
C ASN A 142 -25.74 -66.18 -37.89
N THR A 143 -24.90 -65.74 -38.83
CA THR A 143 -25.28 -65.50 -40.23
C THR A 143 -24.68 -66.50 -41.22
N ALA A 144 -23.94 -67.52 -40.73
CA ALA A 144 -23.47 -68.68 -41.49
C ALA A 144 -24.37 -69.89 -41.24
#